data_AF-A0A0R1LE24-F1
#
_entry.id   AF-A0A0R1LE24-F1
#
_cell.length_a   1.000
_cell.length_b   1.000
_cell.length_c   1.000
_cell.angle_alpha   90.00
_cell.angle_beta   90.00
_cell.angle_gamma   90.00
#
_symmetry.space_group_name_H-M   'P 1'
#
loop_
_entity.id
_entity.type
_entity.pdbx_description
1 polymer ?
#
loop_
_entity_poly.entity_id
_entity_poly.type
_entity_poly.pdbx_seq_one_letter_code
_entity_poly.pdbx_strand_id
1 'polypeptide(L)'
;MRQMLVKLGSGERHVFRGTFVRPGFKSYGHHYAPTLLLRDIYTVTNQLVTDHLWFNYTLGFLRLGTLSAGDQVQFAARVASYRKGNVAQCTVDYKLARPTQIRCLTAVSRKALPVDNQHALIGYIMLVNQAFYQANGRPFEPYYVTAFHQWQAERVGNKRETLRPD
;
A
#
# COMPACT_ATOMS: atom_id res chain seq x y z
N MET A 1 -17.09 15.84 -4.60
CA MET A 1 -16.93 14.85 -5.70
C MET A 1 -15.57 15.06 -6.35
N ARG A 2 -14.80 14.00 -6.67
CA ARG A 2 -13.46 14.14 -7.28
C ARG A 2 -13.55 14.51 -8.78
N GLN A 3 -13.67 15.80 -9.08
CA GLN A 3 -13.92 16.31 -10.43
C GLN A 3 -12.91 15.81 -11.50
N MET A 4 -11.62 15.72 -11.15
CA MET A 4 -10.59 15.23 -12.07
C MET A 4 -10.82 13.77 -12.50
N LEU A 5 -11.24 12.91 -11.58
CA LEU A 5 -11.53 11.50 -11.89
C LEU A 5 -12.75 11.38 -12.82
N VAL A 6 -13.75 12.23 -12.65
CA VAL A 6 -14.91 12.28 -13.56
C VAL A 6 -14.44 12.61 -14.97
N LYS A 7 -13.57 13.62 -15.11
CA LYS A 7 -13.02 14.05 -16.41
C LYS A 7 -12.21 12.96 -17.11
N LEU A 8 -11.40 12.21 -16.37
CA LEU A 8 -10.57 11.13 -16.93
C LEU A 8 -11.41 9.93 -17.42
N GLY A 9 -12.58 9.70 -16.84
CA GLY A 9 -13.47 8.61 -17.21
C GLY A 9 -12.93 7.20 -16.90
N SER A 10 -13.79 6.19 -17.01
CA SER A 10 -13.48 4.80 -16.65
C SER A 10 -13.01 3.93 -17.83
N GLY A 11 -13.00 4.47 -19.05
CA GLY A 11 -12.71 3.70 -20.27
C GLY A 11 -11.25 3.26 -20.38
N GLU A 12 -10.33 4.05 -19.83
CA GLU A 12 -8.89 3.87 -20.04
C GLU A 12 -8.09 3.78 -18.74
N ARG A 13 -6.83 3.34 -18.88
CA ARG A 13 -5.86 3.37 -17.79
C ARG A 13 -5.04 4.63 -17.91
N HIS A 14 -4.97 5.37 -16.83
CA HIS A 14 -4.19 6.60 -16.72
C HIS A 14 -3.00 6.37 -15.81
N VAL A 15 -1.92 7.12 -16.05
CA VAL A 15 -0.71 7.08 -15.23
C VAL A 15 -0.77 8.19 -14.19
N PHE A 16 -0.48 7.83 -12.95
CA PHE A 16 -0.50 8.72 -11.79
C PHE A 16 0.82 8.65 -11.05
N ARG A 17 1.10 9.70 -10.28
CA ARG A 17 2.19 9.77 -9.30
C ARG A 17 1.61 10.14 -7.94
N GLY A 18 2.15 9.56 -6.88
CA GLY A 18 1.75 9.86 -5.52
C GLY A 18 2.91 9.70 -4.56
N THR A 19 2.88 10.47 -3.48
CA THR A 19 3.89 10.46 -2.43
C THR A 19 3.53 9.43 -1.37
N PHE A 20 4.40 8.46 -1.12
CA PHE A 20 4.20 7.49 -0.05
C PHE A 20 4.25 8.16 1.32
N VAL A 21 3.27 7.86 2.16
CA VAL A 21 3.21 8.36 3.54
C VAL A 21 3.59 7.26 4.52
N ARG A 22 2.82 6.17 4.54
CA ARG A 22 3.00 5.06 5.47
C ARG A 22 2.21 3.83 5.02
N PRO A 23 2.59 2.64 5.48
CA PRO A 23 1.74 1.47 5.32
C PRO A 23 0.66 1.44 6.41
N GLY A 24 -0.39 0.66 6.24
CA GLY A 24 -1.51 0.53 7.17
C GLY A 24 -2.30 -0.74 6.90
N PHE A 25 -3.46 -0.88 7.53
CA PHE A 25 -4.37 -1.99 7.25
C PHE A 25 -5.83 -1.59 7.45
N LYS A 26 -6.74 -2.37 6.86
CA LYS A 26 -8.19 -2.32 7.13
C LYS A 26 -8.56 -3.52 8.01
N SER A 27 -9.40 -3.29 9.02
CA SER A 27 -9.98 -4.36 9.84
C SER A 27 -11.33 -4.79 9.29
N TYR A 28 -11.55 -6.10 9.25
CA TYR A 28 -12.82 -6.75 8.93
C TYR A 28 -13.25 -7.66 10.07
N GLY A 29 -13.10 -7.19 11.32
CA GLY A 29 -13.36 -7.96 12.52
C GLY A 29 -12.21 -8.93 12.81
N HIS A 30 -12.27 -10.13 12.22
CA HIS A 30 -11.34 -11.23 12.53
C HIS A 30 -10.09 -11.27 11.62
N HIS A 31 -9.97 -10.36 10.65
CA HIS A 31 -8.82 -10.31 9.76
C HIS A 31 -8.44 -8.88 9.35
N TYR A 32 -7.17 -8.72 9.00
CA TYR A 32 -6.61 -7.46 8.50
C TYR A 32 -6.21 -7.55 7.04
N ALA A 33 -6.61 -6.56 6.24
CA ALA A 33 -6.17 -6.42 4.86
C ALA A 33 -5.10 -5.32 4.76
N PRO A 34 -3.90 -5.63 4.25
CA PRO A 34 -2.78 -4.69 4.21
C PRO A 34 -3.02 -3.58 3.17
N THR A 35 -2.72 -2.34 3.56
CA THR A 35 -2.88 -1.14 2.73
C THR A 35 -1.65 -0.23 2.81
N LEU A 36 -1.57 0.73 1.91
CA LEU A 36 -0.62 1.83 1.97
C LEU A 36 -1.30 3.15 1.62
N LEU A 37 -0.79 4.23 2.19
CA LEU A 37 -1.28 5.58 1.95
C LEU A 37 -0.35 6.31 0.99
N LEU A 38 -0.90 6.75 -0.13
CA LEU A 38 -0.28 7.74 -0.99
C LEU A 38 -1.02 9.08 -0.83
N ARG A 39 -0.27 10.17 -0.74
CA ARG A 39 -0.79 11.55 -0.77
C ARG A 39 -0.36 12.29 -2.03
N ASP A 40 -0.98 13.42 -2.28
CA ASP A 40 -0.69 14.34 -3.37
C ASP A 40 -0.67 13.58 -4.71
N ILE A 41 -1.82 13.00 -5.08
CA ILE A 41 -1.92 12.18 -6.29
C ILE A 41 -2.07 13.10 -7.50
N TYR A 42 -1.12 13.05 -8.44
CA TYR A 42 -1.13 13.83 -9.68
C TYR A 42 -1.23 12.94 -10.93
N THR A 43 -1.79 13.50 -12.00
CA THR A 43 -1.61 12.97 -13.35
C THR A 43 -0.18 13.20 -13.85
N VAL A 44 0.22 12.56 -14.96
CA VAL A 44 1.49 12.86 -15.64
C VAL A 44 1.60 14.30 -16.16
N THR A 45 0.47 14.97 -16.38
CA THR A 45 0.38 16.38 -16.75
C THR A 45 0.35 17.32 -15.54
N ASN A 46 0.73 16.82 -14.36
CA ASN A 46 0.83 17.57 -13.11
C ASN A 46 -0.49 18.16 -12.60
N GLN A 47 -1.62 17.53 -12.93
CA GLN A 47 -2.93 17.94 -12.42
C GLN A 47 -3.25 17.16 -11.15
N LEU A 48 -3.61 17.87 -10.08
CA LEU A 48 -3.99 17.24 -8.81
C LEU A 48 -5.28 16.45 -9.00
N VAL A 49 -5.25 15.18 -8.60
CA VAL A 49 -6.39 14.24 -8.67
C VAL A 49 -7.10 14.15 -7.33
N THR A 50 -6.33 14.01 -6.24
CA THR A 50 -6.85 13.92 -4.87
C THR A 50 -5.71 14.01 -3.85
N ASP A 51 -6.01 14.54 -2.67
CA ASP A 51 -5.02 14.78 -1.61
C ASP A 51 -4.44 13.49 -1.04
N HIS A 52 -5.23 12.43 -0.92
CA HIS A 52 -4.75 11.13 -0.45
C HIS A 52 -5.65 9.97 -0.84
N LEU A 53 -5.06 8.79 -0.98
CA LEU A 53 -5.74 7.53 -1.21
C LEU A 53 -5.04 6.37 -0.52
N TRP A 54 -5.86 5.52 0.12
CA TRP A 54 -5.44 4.22 0.59
C TRP A 54 -5.57 3.18 -0.53
N PHE A 55 -4.46 2.52 -0.86
CA PHE A 55 -4.43 1.39 -1.78
C PHE A 55 -4.28 0.10 -1.00
N ASN A 56 -4.94 -0.96 -1.42
CA ASN A 56 -4.57 -2.30 -0.96
C ASN A 56 -3.19 -2.64 -1.53
N TYR A 57 -2.37 -3.37 -0.77
CA TYR A 57 -1.14 -3.92 -1.32
C TYR A 57 -1.47 -4.87 -2.48
N THR A 58 -0.87 -4.60 -3.63
CA THR A 58 -0.84 -5.52 -4.78
C THR A 58 0.56 -6.09 -4.88
N LEU A 59 0.71 -7.18 -5.64
CA LEU A 59 2.04 -7.75 -5.93
C LEU A 59 3.02 -6.69 -6.48
N GLY A 60 2.53 -5.73 -7.28
CA GLY A 60 3.35 -4.63 -7.80
C GLY A 60 3.90 -3.71 -6.71
N PHE A 61 3.12 -3.41 -5.67
CA PHE A 61 3.61 -2.62 -4.53
C PHE A 61 4.59 -3.42 -3.68
N LEU A 62 4.31 -4.70 -3.43
CA LEU A 62 5.17 -5.56 -2.61
C LEU A 62 6.55 -5.76 -3.24
N ARG A 63 6.61 -5.84 -4.58
CA ARG A 63 7.87 -5.95 -5.34
C ARG A 63 8.76 -4.71 -5.24
N LEU A 64 8.25 -3.55 -4.82
CA LEU A 64 9.10 -2.40 -4.53
C LEU A 64 9.93 -2.58 -3.25
N GLY A 65 9.53 -3.51 -2.37
CA GLY A 65 10.07 -3.61 -1.03
C GLY A 65 9.61 -2.46 -0.13
N THR A 66 10.36 -2.23 0.94
CA THR A 66 10.11 -1.16 1.91
C THR A 66 10.17 0.23 1.26
N LEU A 67 9.16 1.04 1.51
CA LEU A 67 9.08 2.45 1.10
C LEU A 67 9.30 3.35 2.32
N SER A 68 9.96 4.48 2.09
CA SER A 68 10.17 5.53 3.08
C SER A 68 9.18 6.67 2.82
N ALA A 69 8.71 7.32 3.87
CA ALA A 69 7.85 8.49 3.74
C ALA A 69 8.53 9.55 2.83
N GLY A 70 7.80 10.05 1.83
CA GLY A 70 8.33 10.95 0.81
C GLY A 70 8.70 10.29 -0.51
N ASP A 71 8.82 8.96 -0.57
CA ASP A 71 9.07 8.25 -1.83
C ASP A 71 7.98 8.53 -2.87
N GLN A 72 8.39 8.90 -4.09
CA GLN A 72 7.48 9.09 -5.21
C GLN A 72 7.18 7.74 -5.87
N VAL A 73 5.89 7.38 -5.92
CA VAL A 73 5.41 6.14 -6.53
C VAL A 73 4.59 6.47 -7.76
N GLN A 74 4.99 5.91 -8.90
CA GLN A 74 4.21 5.98 -10.14
C GLN A 74 3.47 4.66 -10.35
N PHE A 75 2.23 4.76 -10.83
CA PHE A 75 1.40 3.59 -11.15
C PHE A 75 0.38 3.93 -12.25
N ALA A 76 -0.07 2.92 -12.98
CA ALA A 76 -1.21 3.02 -13.90
C ALA A 76 -2.47 2.46 -13.24
N ALA A 77 -3.59 3.17 -13.30
CA ALA A 77 -4.87 2.76 -12.70
C ALA A 77 -6.07 3.16 -13.57
N ARG A 78 -7.24 2.53 -13.33
CA ARG A 78 -8.51 2.93 -13.92
C ARG A 78 -9.31 3.79 -12.95
N VAL A 79 -10.08 4.74 -13.46
CA VAL A 79 -11.14 5.36 -12.66
C VAL A 79 -12.29 4.37 -12.51
N ALA A 80 -12.80 4.23 -11.30
CA ALA A 80 -14.02 3.48 -11.01
C ALA A 80 -14.93 4.30 -10.10
N SER A 81 -16.24 4.19 -10.29
CA SER A 81 -17.21 4.76 -9.35
C SER A 81 -17.48 3.79 -8.20
N TYR A 82 -17.94 4.32 -7.07
CA TYR A 82 -18.51 3.55 -5.98
C TYR A 82 -19.61 4.37 -5.30
N ARG A 83 -20.55 3.66 -4.67
CA ARG A 83 -21.62 4.26 -3.88
C ARG A 83 -21.08 4.55 -2.48
N LYS A 84 -21.24 5.79 -2.01
CA LYS A 84 -20.81 6.27 -0.70
C LYS A 84 -22.03 6.78 0.07
N GLY A 85 -22.16 6.34 1.32
CA GLY A 85 -23.26 6.72 2.21
C GLY A 85 -24.08 5.50 2.65
N ASN A 86 -25.07 5.74 3.51
CA ASN A 86 -26.06 4.73 3.89
C ASN A 86 -27.16 4.62 2.82
N VAL A 87 -28.04 3.63 2.94
CA VAL A 87 -29.11 3.35 1.95
C VAL A 87 -29.97 4.59 1.67
N ALA A 88 -30.21 5.43 2.68
CA ALA A 88 -31.02 6.65 2.57
C ALA A 88 -30.30 7.85 1.92
N GLN A 89 -28.96 7.91 1.96
CA GLN A 89 -28.16 9.03 1.44
C GLN A 89 -26.97 8.53 0.62
N CYS A 90 -27.28 7.76 -0.43
CA CYS A 90 -26.27 7.20 -1.33
C CYS A 90 -25.84 8.22 -2.40
N THR A 91 -24.57 8.63 -2.38
CA THR A 91 -23.94 9.45 -3.42
C THR A 91 -22.94 8.64 -4.24
N VAL A 92 -22.73 9.02 -5.51
CA VAL A 92 -21.67 8.42 -6.33
C VAL A 92 -20.37 9.19 -6.11
N ASP A 93 -19.30 8.47 -5.78
CA ASP A 93 -17.94 8.99 -5.70
C ASP A 93 -17.00 8.14 -6.58
N TYR A 94 -15.79 8.61 -6.80
CA TYR A 94 -14.83 8.00 -7.72
C TYR A 94 -13.55 7.61 -6.99
N LYS A 95 -12.93 6.52 -7.42
CA LYS A 95 -11.68 5.97 -6.89
C LYS A 95 -10.75 5.55 -8.02
N LEU A 96 -9.46 5.42 -7.70
CA LEU A 96 -8.50 4.74 -8.55
C LEU A 96 -8.49 3.25 -8.22
N ALA A 97 -8.72 2.41 -9.22
CA ALA A 97 -8.83 0.97 -9.08
C ALA A 97 -7.79 0.24 -9.93
N ARG A 98 -7.43 -0.96 -9.49
CA ARG A 98 -6.54 -1.89 -10.20
C ARG A 98 -5.17 -1.25 -10.57
N PRO A 99 -4.39 -0.77 -9.58
CA PRO A 99 -3.07 -0.20 -9.84
C PRO A 99 -2.11 -1.26 -10.37
N THR A 100 -1.36 -0.94 -11.42
CA THR A 100 -0.31 -1.79 -12.02
C THR A 100 0.84 -0.93 -12.53
N GLN A 101 1.86 -1.54 -13.16
CA GLN A 101 3.05 -0.83 -13.68
C GLN A 101 3.64 0.08 -12.60
N ILE A 102 3.68 -0.47 -11.38
CA ILE A 102 4.05 0.25 -10.18
C ILE A 102 5.57 0.34 -10.15
N ARG A 103 6.09 1.54 -9.96
CA ARG A 103 7.52 1.81 -9.77
C ARG A 103 7.72 2.92 -8.75
N CYS A 104 8.79 2.81 -7.98
CA CYS A 104 9.29 3.96 -7.23
C CYS A 104 10.20 4.78 -8.15
N LEU A 105 10.05 6.11 -8.14
CA LEU A 105 10.88 7.01 -8.94
C LEU A 105 12.23 7.28 -8.27
N THR A 106 12.38 6.93 -6.98
CA THR A 106 13.65 6.97 -6.26
C THR A 106 14.34 5.62 -6.35
N ALA A 107 15.49 5.57 -7.02
CA ALA A 107 16.33 4.37 -7.11
C ALA A 107 17.16 4.21 -5.83
N VAL A 108 16.66 3.41 -4.90
CA VAL A 108 17.36 3.06 -3.65
C VAL A 108 17.25 1.56 -3.43
N SER A 109 18.29 0.95 -2.85
CA SER A 109 18.20 -0.42 -2.37
C SER A 109 17.18 -0.51 -1.22
N ARG A 110 16.23 -1.43 -1.33
CA ARG A 110 15.09 -1.56 -0.41
C ARG A 110 15.06 -2.95 0.18
N LYS A 111 14.75 -3.06 1.48
CA LYS A 111 14.50 -4.36 2.12
C LYS A 111 13.26 -4.98 1.49
N ALA A 112 13.29 -6.28 1.23
CA ALA A 112 12.14 -7.00 0.69
C ALA A 112 10.96 -6.96 1.67
N LEU A 113 9.75 -7.05 1.13
CA LEU A 113 8.52 -7.26 1.89
C LEU A 113 7.98 -8.68 1.68
N PRO A 114 7.16 -9.20 2.62
CA PRO A 114 6.45 -10.46 2.44
C PRO A 114 5.49 -10.37 1.24
N VAL A 115 5.73 -11.20 0.23
CA VAL A 115 4.89 -11.25 -1.00
C VAL A 115 3.81 -12.32 -0.94
N ASP A 116 4.03 -13.32 -0.10
CA ASP A 116 3.33 -14.60 0.02
C ASP A 116 2.78 -14.85 1.43
N ASN A 117 3.16 -14.02 2.40
CA ASN A 117 2.75 -14.15 3.78
C ASN A 117 2.04 -12.86 4.27
N GLN A 118 0.71 -12.85 4.20
CA GLN A 118 -0.10 -11.70 4.62
C GLN A 118 0.07 -11.40 6.12
N HIS A 119 0.22 -12.41 6.97
CA HIS A 119 0.38 -12.21 8.40
C HIS A 119 1.70 -11.50 8.72
N ALA A 120 2.79 -11.93 8.08
CA ALA A 120 4.08 -11.25 8.16
C ALA A 120 4.00 -9.80 7.64
N LEU A 121 3.24 -9.54 6.57
CA LEU A 121 3.06 -8.18 6.07
C LEU A 121 2.30 -7.29 7.07
N ILE A 122 1.27 -7.80 7.73
CA ILE A 122 0.60 -7.09 8.83
C ILE A 122 1.57 -6.84 9.99
N GLY A 123 2.43 -7.82 10.33
CA GLY A 123 3.47 -7.65 11.34
C GLY A 123 4.44 -6.52 11.02
N TYR A 124 4.93 -6.47 9.79
CA TYR A 124 5.72 -5.34 9.28
C TYR A 124 4.98 -4.01 9.46
N ILE A 125 3.70 -3.94 9.08
CA ILE A 125 2.88 -2.73 9.21
C ILE A 125 2.77 -2.28 10.67
N MET A 126 2.54 -3.22 11.59
CA MET A 126 2.43 -2.94 13.03
C MET A 126 3.75 -2.41 13.58
N LEU A 127 4.89 -3.02 13.21
CA LEU A 127 6.21 -2.56 13.64
C LEU A 127 6.53 -1.15 13.13
N VAL A 128 6.30 -0.88 11.84
CA VAL A 128 6.55 0.44 11.25
C VAL A 128 5.71 1.53 11.92
N ASN A 129 4.49 1.20 12.34
CA ASN A 129 3.57 2.17 12.95
C ASN A 129 3.51 2.07 14.49
N GLN A 130 4.42 1.33 15.15
CA GLN A 130 4.28 0.96 16.56
C GLN A 130 4.02 2.16 17.48
N ALA A 131 4.88 3.18 17.41
CA ALA A 131 4.75 4.38 18.24
C ALA A 131 3.41 5.09 17.99
N PHE A 132 3.00 5.23 16.72
CA PHE A 132 1.72 5.82 16.37
C PHE A 132 0.54 4.99 16.87
N TYR A 133 0.63 3.66 16.81
CA TYR A 133 -0.45 2.77 17.25
C TYR A 133 -0.62 2.78 18.76
N GLN A 134 0.48 2.69 19.51
CA GLN A 134 0.47 2.76 20.97
C GLN A 134 -0.09 4.09 21.46
N ALA A 135 0.32 5.22 20.85
CA ALA A 135 -0.16 6.54 21.23
C ALA A 135 -1.65 6.79 20.91
N ASN A 136 -2.25 6.01 19.99
CA ASN A 136 -3.62 6.22 19.51
C ASN A 136 -4.56 5.03 19.80
N GLY A 137 -4.17 4.12 20.71
CA GLY A 137 -4.99 2.96 21.08
C GLY A 137 -5.35 2.05 19.89
N ARG A 138 -4.46 1.96 18.88
CA ARG A 138 -4.66 1.07 17.72
C ARG A 138 -4.19 -0.35 18.06
N PRO A 139 -4.80 -1.40 17.46
CA PRO A 139 -4.36 -2.77 17.67
C PRO A 139 -2.88 -2.98 17.33
N PHE A 140 -2.18 -3.62 18.25
CA PHE A 140 -0.81 -4.10 18.08
C PHE A 140 -0.74 -5.52 18.64
N GLU A 141 -0.70 -6.50 17.74
CA GLU A 141 -0.90 -7.90 18.09
C GLU A 141 0.40 -8.70 17.93
N PRO A 142 0.93 -9.32 19.01
CA PRO A 142 2.18 -10.07 18.96
C PRO A 142 2.20 -11.18 17.91
N TYR A 143 1.05 -11.81 17.64
CA TYR A 143 0.92 -12.85 16.61
C TYR A 143 1.48 -12.42 15.24
N TYR A 144 1.06 -11.26 14.74
CA TYR A 144 1.51 -10.76 13.44
C TYR A 144 2.97 -10.34 13.47
N VAL A 145 3.43 -9.71 14.55
CA VAL A 145 4.81 -9.29 14.73
C VAL A 145 5.76 -10.50 14.72
N THR A 146 5.40 -11.57 15.44
CA THR A 146 6.14 -12.84 15.43
C THR A 146 6.19 -13.44 14.02
N ALA A 147 5.08 -13.45 13.28
CA ALA A 147 5.06 -13.94 11.90
C ALA A 147 6.02 -13.17 10.99
N PHE A 148 6.16 -11.85 11.18
CA PHE A 148 7.13 -11.06 10.43
C PHE A 148 8.58 -11.41 10.78
N HIS A 149 8.89 -11.57 12.07
CA HIS A 149 10.24 -11.97 12.50
C HIS A 149 10.63 -13.36 11.99
N GLN A 150 9.70 -14.32 11.99
CA GLN A 150 9.91 -15.65 11.41
C GLN A 150 10.21 -15.56 9.92
N TRP A 151 9.39 -14.82 9.16
CA TRP A 151 9.61 -14.60 7.73
C TRP A 151 10.98 -13.95 7.44
N GLN A 152 11.43 -13.02 8.29
CA GLN A 152 12.77 -12.44 8.16
C GLN A 152 13.87 -13.47 8.43
N ALA A 153 13.73 -14.28 9.47
CA ALA A 153 14.71 -15.29 9.87
C ALA A 153 14.90 -16.37 8.79
N GLU A 154 13.81 -16.89 8.20
CA GLU A 154 13.83 -17.88 7.11
C GLU A 154 14.65 -17.38 5.91
N ARG A 155 14.53 -16.09 5.56
CA ARG A 155 15.28 -15.51 4.44
C ARG A 155 16.76 -15.28 4.74
N VAL A 156 17.11 -15.09 6.01
CA VAL A 156 18.52 -15.01 6.44
C VAL A 156 19.14 -16.41 6.48
N GLY A 157 18.39 -17.41 6.98
CA GLY A 157 18.79 -18.82 7.00
C GLY A 157 19.05 -19.36 5.59
N ASN A 158 18.09 -19.18 4.67
CA ASN A 158 18.24 -19.64 3.29
C ASN A 158 19.43 -18.99 2.56
N LYS A 159 19.75 -17.71 2.85
CA LYS A 159 20.95 -17.05 2.29
C LYS A 159 22.25 -17.67 2.79
N ARG A 160 22.30 -18.15 4.03
CA ARG A 160 23.49 -18.77 4.62
C ARG A 160 23.72 -20.18 4.10
N GLU A 161 22.67 -20.90 3.74
CA GLU A 161 22.75 -22.25 3.19
C GLU A 161 23.22 -22.25 1.72
N THR A 162 22.82 -21.24 0.93
CA THR A 162 23.29 -21.06 -0.46
C THR A 162 24.73 -20.56 -0.62
N LEU A 163 25.40 -20.20 0.49
CA LEU A 163 26.76 -19.64 0.48
C LEU A 163 27.81 -20.59 1.08
N ARG A 164 27.45 -21.87 1.33
CA ARG A 164 28.44 -22.89 1.68
C ARG A 164 29.14 -23.36 0.39
N PRO A 165 30.46 -23.21 0.26
CA PRO A 165 31.20 -23.90 -0.79
C PRO A 165 31.27 -25.40 -0.44
N ASP A 166 31.11 -26.24 -1.46
CA ASP A 166 31.41 -27.68 -1.41
C ASP A 166 32.90 -27.94 -1.15
#